data_AF-A0A6G8JHK3-F1
#
_entry.id   AF-A0A6G8JHK3-F1
#
_cell.length_a   1.000
_cell.length_b   1.000
_cell.length_c   1.000
_cell.angle_alpha   90.00
_cell.angle_beta   90.00
_cell.angle_gamma   90.00
#
_symmetry.space_group_name_H-M   'P 1'
#
loop_
_entity.id
_entity.type
_entity.pdbx_description
1 polymer ?
#
loop_
_entity_poly.entity_id
_entity_poly.type
_entity_poly.pdbx_seq_one_letter_code
_entity_poly.pdbx_strand_id
1 'polypeptide(L)'
;MAENNQWSCLINKQGEVLEWENKAGVAYLTQLEQLCLYAQAFLYSDQISLSFFYCLPNQHCLKVLLKRHQEFTLIHVEQSSLPFELSKREIELLTLISSGLSNEEIANVLNISKRTVDKHIENIFAKTKIENRTLLAVFAITENLICLPTPGKIEQSILANFKIEQLALQITNEKRPLVMNEPATFSINNYSHRPIILGVPYVEQGIGEIDTRELLNGTQLAVEMINRQGGINGRELQIAKAGFCVKDKSSILNAYNHLLEQEVDAISTAYACYLPEVHELIATEGIPYLHIATHSGSNKLAQNLQNKRIENMFQVCASDVTYNAGVCQFLGYYRYHYAHLVQNKTVMVVSVKWQKVDIGIESLTLNLRVQGWRVDHIELAQEPNAYDNLMRQVHNLSPSIIVLASYFAEDIVNFHQEFIQNPTNAIIYSIYAPSAFLPHEQTCEGVLWSTNSGLSQNYLGKQFSQHYENFFGCKPTYSQASIAYDQTNILAVAWKQSVSPRHFKAVSNAIRTLPHHGVNGTYYFNTDSQIGLTYPETKDLSISLPQLIYQIQQGRSAVIAPDLFADSQFVLPPWFLFKA
;
A
#
# COMPACT_ATOMS: atom_id res chain seq x y z
N MET A 1 11.52 -4.67 -26.15
CA MET A 1 11.10 -5.42 -24.95
C MET A 1 11.72 -6.79 -25.07
N ALA A 2 12.57 -7.21 -24.13
CA ALA A 2 13.07 -8.58 -24.13
C ALA A 2 11.86 -9.51 -24.00
N GLU A 3 11.71 -10.51 -24.88
CA GLU A 3 10.71 -11.55 -24.72
C GLU A 3 10.99 -12.23 -23.38
N ASN A 4 10.09 -12.02 -22.42
CA ASN A 4 10.21 -12.62 -21.11
C ASN A 4 9.97 -14.13 -21.30
N ASN A 5 11.01 -14.94 -21.17
CA ASN A 5 10.92 -16.40 -21.39
C ASN A 5 10.56 -17.16 -20.12
N GLN A 6 10.24 -16.45 -19.04
CA GLN A 6 9.94 -17.04 -17.73
C GLN A 6 8.70 -16.38 -17.11
N TRP A 7 7.84 -17.21 -16.53
CA TRP A 7 6.59 -16.80 -15.91
C TRP A 7 6.37 -17.55 -14.61
N SER A 8 5.86 -16.85 -13.60
CA SER A 8 5.52 -17.44 -12.32
C SER A 8 4.17 -16.95 -11.84
N CYS A 9 3.33 -17.83 -11.31
CA CYS A 9 2.03 -17.50 -10.73
C CYS A 9 1.72 -18.39 -9.51
N LEU A 10 0.75 -17.98 -8.71
CA LEU A 10 0.16 -18.81 -7.68
C LEU A 10 -1.14 -19.40 -8.20
N ILE A 11 -1.41 -20.67 -7.88
CA ILE A 11 -2.66 -21.35 -8.21
C ILE A 11 -3.27 -21.89 -6.93
N ASN A 12 -4.53 -21.52 -6.66
CA ASN A 12 -5.24 -21.95 -5.46
C ASN A 12 -6.07 -23.23 -5.70
N LYS A 13 -6.75 -23.70 -4.65
CA LYS A 13 -7.58 -24.91 -4.70
C LYS A 13 -8.79 -24.80 -5.64
N GLN A 14 -9.24 -23.58 -5.92
CA GLN A 14 -10.32 -23.27 -6.85
C GLN A 14 -9.84 -23.21 -8.31
N GLY A 15 -8.53 -23.28 -8.55
CA GLY A 15 -7.93 -23.17 -9.88
C GLY A 15 -7.75 -21.73 -10.35
N GLU A 16 -7.91 -20.74 -9.46
CA GLU A 16 -7.68 -19.34 -9.79
C GLU A 16 -6.17 -19.07 -9.90
N VAL A 17 -5.78 -18.40 -10.99
CA VAL A 17 -4.40 -17.99 -11.26
C VAL A 17 -4.19 -16.58 -10.70
N LEU A 18 -3.28 -16.46 -9.74
CA LEU A 18 -2.98 -15.20 -9.05
C LEU A 18 -1.56 -14.73 -9.37
N GLU A 19 -1.37 -13.41 -9.37
CA GLU A 19 -0.09 -12.79 -9.63
C GLU A 19 0.98 -13.15 -8.58
N TRP A 20 2.14 -13.62 -9.05
CA TRP A 20 3.34 -13.79 -8.21
C TRP A 20 4.31 -12.63 -8.39
N GLU A 21 4.81 -12.43 -9.63
CA GLU A 21 5.78 -11.36 -9.92
C GLU A 21 5.28 -10.29 -10.87
N ASN A 22 4.42 -10.59 -11.85
CA ASN A 22 3.96 -9.62 -12.85
C ASN A 22 2.62 -10.04 -13.48
N LYS A 23 2.00 -9.12 -14.23
CA LYS A 23 0.71 -9.36 -14.90
C LYS A 23 0.84 -10.29 -16.11
N ALA A 24 1.99 -10.24 -16.79
CA ALA A 24 2.24 -11.04 -18.00
C ALA A 24 2.16 -12.55 -17.71
N GLY A 25 2.61 -12.99 -16.53
CA GLY A 25 2.53 -14.38 -16.09
C GLY A 25 1.09 -14.90 -16.03
N VAL A 26 0.17 -14.12 -15.46
CA VAL A 26 -1.25 -14.51 -15.37
C VAL A 26 -1.86 -14.59 -16.75
N ALA A 27 -1.62 -13.59 -17.60
CA ALA A 27 -2.13 -13.57 -18.98
C ALA A 27 -1.64 -14.76 -19.80
N TYR A 28 -0.39 -15.18 -19.61
CA TYR A 28 0.20 -16.32 -20.29
C TYR A 28 -0.32 -17.66 -19.74
N LEU A 29 -0.27 -17.86 -18.43
CA LEU A 29 -0.65 -19.14 -17.80
C LEU A 29 -2.15 -19.42 -17.86
N THR A 30 -2.99 -18.39 -17.84
CA THR A 30 -4.45 -18.57 -17.99
C THR A 30 -4.82 -19.18 -19.35
N GLN A 31 -3.99 -18.99 -20.39
CA GLN A 31 -4.19 -19.63 -21.70
C GLN A 31 -3.80 -21.12 -21.71
N LEU A 32 -3.06 -21.59 -20.69
CA LEU A 32 -2.60 -22.96 -20.54
C LEU A 32 -3.46 -23.72 -19.51
N GLU A 33 -4.76 -23.82 -19.77
CA GLU A 33 -5.77 -24.38 -18.84
C GLU A 33 -5.35 -25.73 -18.25
N GLN A 34 -4.86 -26.65 -19.08
CA GLN A 34 -4.42 -27.97 -18.63
C GLN A 34 -3.22 -27.89 -17.68
N LEU A 35 -2.30 -26.96 -17.91
CA LEU A 35 -1.15 -26.76 -17.05
C LEU A 35 -1.57 -26.18 -15.69
N CYS A 36 -2.51 -25.23 -15.70
CA CYS A 36 -3.12 -24.70 -14.48
C CYS A 36 -3.86 -25.78 -13.69
N LEU A 37 -4.56 -26.68 -14.38
CA LEU A 37 -5.21 -27.84 -13.77
C LEU A 37 -4.20 -28.80 -13.12
N TYR A 38 -3.03 -29.02 -13.73
CA TYR A 38 -1.96 -29.81 -13.09
C TYR A 38 -1.43 -29.15 -11.84
N ALA A 39 -1.26 -27.82 -11.84
CA ALA A 39 -0.84 -27.08 -10.66
C ALA A 39 -1.91 -27.09 -9.55
N GLN A 40 -3.20 -27.04 -9.90
CA GLN A 40 -4.30 -27.23 -8.95
C GLN A 40 -4.29 -28.66 -8.38
N ALA A 41 -4.15 -29.68 -9.25
CA ALA A 41 -4.08 -31.09 -8.87
C ALA A 41 -2.90 -31.39 -7.94
N PHE A 42 -1.77 -30.71 -8.15
CA PHE A 42 -0.58 -30.83 -7.33
C PHE A 42 -0.81 -30.54 -5.83
N LEU A 43 -1.77 -29.66 -5.48
CA LEU A 43 -2.15 -29.40 -4.08
C LEU A 43 -2.70 -30.64 -3.36
N TYR A 44 -3.29 -31.56 -4.10
CA TYR A 44 -3.88 -32.81 -3.59
C TYR A 44 -2.90 -33.98 -3.61
N SER A 45 -1.66 -33.75 -4.08
CA SER A 45 -0.60 -34.76 -4.04
C SER A 45 0.11 -34.81 -2.69
N ASP A 46 0.99 -35.80 -2.51
CA ASP A 46 1.93 -35.90 -1.39
C ASP A 46 3.28 -35.23 -1.67
N GLN A 47 3.44 -34.64 -2.86
CA GLN A 47 4.69 -34.02 -3.29
C GLN A 47 4.80 -32.57 -2.82
N ILE A 48 6.03 -32.16 -2.50
CA ILE A 48 6.38 -30.76 -2.15
C ILE A 48 6.93 -29.97 -3.34
N SER A 49 7.47 -30.66 -4.34
CA SER A 49 7.97 -30.10 -5.59
C SER A 49 7.80 -31.11 -6.73
N LEU A 50 7.54 -30.64 -7.95
CA LEU A 50 7.49 -31.47 -9.14
C LEU A 50 8.02 -30.69 -10.35
N SER A 51 8.86 -31.31 -11.16
CA SER A 51 9.35 -30.72 -12.41
C SER A 51 9.05 -31.60 -13.60
N PHE A 52 8.70 -30.97 -14.71
CA PHE A 52 8.39 -31.67 -15.96
C PHE A 52 8.48 -30.74 -17.16
N PHE A 53 8.52 -31.33 -18.35
CA PHE A 53 8.38 -30.60 -19.61
C PHE A 53 6.94 -30.62 -20.10
N TYR A 54 6.47 -29.48 -20.58
CA TYR A 54 5.17 -29.33 -21.23
C TYR A 54 5.38 -28.85 -22.66
N CYS A 55 5.21 -29.73 -23.65
CA CYS A 55 5.52 -29.44 -25.04
C CYS A 55 4.29 -29.02 -25.84
N LEU A 56 4.28 -27.76 -26.26
CA LEU A 56 3.22 -27.12 -27.03
C LEU A 56 3.12 -27.70 -28.46
N PRO A 57 1.98 -27.47 -29.16
CA PRO A 57 1.80 -27.93 -30.54
C PRO A 57 2.81 -27.35 -31.54
N ASN A 58 3.31 -26.14 -31.29
CA ASN A 58 4.29 -25.42 -32.12
C ASN A 58 5.75 -25.86 -31.89
N GLN A 59 5.99 -27.02 -31.28
CA GLN A 59 7.30 -27.59 -30.95
C GLN A 59 8.11 -26.86 -29.87
N HIS A 60 7.61 -25.78 -29.29
CA HIS A 60 8.23 -25.18 -28.11
C HIS A 60 7.90 -26.02 -26.88
N CYS A 61 8.88 -26.25 -26.01
CA CYS A 61 8.66 -26.91 -24.73
C CYS A 61 8.88 -25.92 -23.60
N LEU A 62 8.07 -26.10 -22.57
CA LEU A 62 8.14 -25.35 -21.33
C LEU A 62 8.74 -26.26 -20.27
N LYS A 63 9.76 -25.80 -19.58
CA LYS A 63 10.20 -26.41 -18.33
C LYS A 63 9.29 -25.88 -17.23
N VAL A 64 8.54 -26.77 -16.59
CA VAL A 64 7.59 -26.45 -15.55
C VAL A 64 8.13 -26.93 -14.21
N LEU A 65 8.03 -26.08 -13.21
CA LEU A 65 8.30 -26.39 -11.82
C LEU A 65 7.09 -26.01 -10.98
N LEU A 66 6.50 -26.99 -10.29
CA LEU A 66 5.45 -26.81 -9.32
C LEU A 66 6.06 -26.94 -7.92
N LYS A 67 5.78 -25.99 -7.03
CA LYS A 67 6.16 -26.05 -5.62
C LYS A 67 5.00 -25.73 -4.73
N ARG A 68 4.89 -26.45 -3.61
CA ARG A 68 3.86 -26.16 -2.61
C ARG A 68 4.26 -24.90 -1.86
N HIS A 69 3.33 -23.97 -1.74
CA HIS A 69 3.53 -22.73 -1.02
C HIS A 69 2.28 -22.38 -0.24
N GLN A 70 2.30 -22.65 1.08
CA GLN A 70 1.11 -22.56 1.93
C GLN A 70 -0.07 -23.36 1.33
N GLU A 71 -1.17 -22.68 1.02
CA GLU A 71 -2.39 -23.23 0.40
C GLU A 71 -2.41 -23.13 -1.15
N PHE A 72 -1.30 -22.66 -1.74
CA PHE A 72 -1.14 -22.42 -3.16
C PHE A 72 -0.07 -23.34 -3.78
N THR A 73 -0.16 -23.54 -5.08
CA THR A 73 0.95 -24.02 -5.90
C THR A 73 1.64 -22.81 -6.52
N LEU A 74 2.92 -22.63 -6.23
CA LEU A 74 3.76 -21.75 -7.04
C LEU A 74 4.14 -22.52 -8.31
N ILE A 75 3.61 -22.09 -9.44
CA ILE A 75 4.00 -22.58 -10.77
C ILE A 75 5.06 -21.64 -11.35
N HIS A 76 6.18 -22.21 -11.77
CA HIS A 76 7.20 -21.53 -12.56
C HIS A 76 7.32 -22.21 -13.91
N VAL A 77 7.30 -21.43 -14.96
CA VAL A 77 7.35 -21.88 -16.35
C VAL A 77 8.45 -21.13 -17.06
N GLU A 78 9.35 -21.86 -17.70
CA GLU A 78 10.41 -21.32 -18.52
C GLU A 78 10.32 -21.89 -19.92
N GLN A 79 10.27 -21.04 -20.94
CA GLN A 79 10.44 -21.47 -22.32
C GLN A 79 11.90 -21.87 -22.53
N SER A 80 12.11 -23.15 -22.85
CA SER A 80 13.45 -23.72 -22.95
C SER A 80 13.51 -24.79 -24.04
N SER A 81 14.67 -24.96 -24.66
CA SER A 81 14.91 -26.13 -25.49
C SER A 81 15.02 -27.39 -24.62
N LEU A 82 14.70 -28.53 -25.20
CA LEU A 82 14.88 -29.80 -24.50
C LEU A 82 16.39 -30.07 -24.30
N PRO A 83 16.81 -30.48 -23.09
CA PRO A 83 18.19 -30.84 -22.81
C PRO A 83 18.69 -31.97 -23.74
N PHE A 84 20.01 -32.07 -23.93
CA PHE A 84 20.66 -33.09 -24.76
C PHE A 84 20.19 -33.12 -26.23
N GLU A 85 19.64 -32.01 -26.73
CA GLU A 85 19.06 -31.90 -28.07
C GLU A 85 17.97 -32.95 -28.32
N LEU A 86 17.27 -33.38 -27.26
CA LEU A 86 16.17 -34.32 -27.36
C LEU A 86 15.04 -33.70 -28.19
N SER A 87 14.41 -34.51 -29.03
CA SER A 87 13.17 -34.14 -29.70
C SER A 87 11.97 -34.33 -28.79
N LYS A 88 10.85 -33.67 -29.11
CA LYS A 88 9.56 -33.90 -28.44
C LYS A 88 9.22 -35.39 -28.37
N ARG A 89 9.46 -36.13 -29.44
CA ARG A 89 9.18 -37.58 -29.47
C ARG A 89 10.10 -38.36 -28.54
N GLU A 90 11.36 -37.98 -28.43
CA GLU A 90 12.32 -38.66 -27.57
C GLU A 90 12.03 -38.43 -26.08
N ILE A 91 11.55 -37.24 -25.68
CA ILE A 91 11.09 -37.01 -24.29
C ILE A 91 9.78 -37.76 -23.98
N GLU A 92 8.88 -37.92 -24.96
CA GLU A 92 7.70 -38.77 -24.84
C GLU A 92 8.12 -40.24 -24.58
N LEU A 93 9.06 -40.77 -25.36
CA LEU A 93 9.59 -42.12 -25.15
C LEU A 93 10.29 -42.25 -23.78
N LEU A 94 11.11 -41.28 -23.36
CA LEU A 94 11.75 -41.29 -22.05
C LEU A 94 10.73 -41.36 -20.91
N THR A 95 9.61 -40.64 -21.04
CA THR A 95 8.51 -40.66 -20.06
C THR A 95 7.88 -42.05 -19.95
N LEU A 96 7.66 -42.74 -21.08
CA LEU A 96 7.09 -44.09 -21.08
C LEU A 96 8.08 -45.17 -20.63
N ILE A 97 9.37 -45.03 -20.97
CA ILE A 97 10.45 -45.88 -20.46
C ILE A 97 10.52 -45.77 -18.94
N SER A 98 10.45 -44.54 -18.41
CA SER A 98 10.47 -44.27 -16.96
C SER A 98 9.19 -44.72 -16.25
N SER A 99 8.08 -44.86 -17.00
CA SER A 99 6.85 -45.49 -16.52
C SER A 99 6.89 -47.03 -16.51
N GLY A 100 7.99 -47.63 -17.00
CA GLY A 100 8.21 -49.09 -16.96
C GLY A 100 7.72 -49.85 -18.19
N LEU A 101 7.22 -49.17 -19.23
CA LEU A 101 6.71 -49.84 -20.43
C LEU A 101 7.86 -50.45 -21.25
N SER A 102 7.60 -51.58 -21.91
CA SER A 102 8.45 -52.20 -22.93
C SER A 102 8.35 -51.50 -24.29
N ASN A 103 9.26 -51.78 -25.22
CA ASN A 103 9.22 -51.17 -26.56
C ASN A 103 7.95 -51.54 -27.34
N GLU A 104 7.38 -52.72 -27.09
CA GLU A 104 6.12 -53.17 -27.71
C GLU A 104 4.92 -52.42 -27.14
N GLU A 105 4.88 -52.23 -25.83
CA GLU A 105 3.84 -51.42 -25.18
C GLU A 105 3.93 -49.96 -25.61
N ILE A 106 5.14 -49.38 -25.67
CA ILE A 106 5.36 -48.02 -26.18
C ILE A 106 4.88 -47.89 -27.63
N ALA A 107 5.20 -48.87 -28.48
CA ALA A 107 4.76 -48.90 -29.87
C ALA A 107 3.23 -48.87 -29.98
N ASN A 108 2.55 -49.69 -29.16
CA ASN A 108 1.09 -49.75 -29.11
C ASN A 108 0.47 -48.44 -28.59
N VAL A 109 0.96 -47.93 -27.44
CA VAL A 109 0.46 -46.70 -26.80
C VAL A 109 0.59 -45.48 -27.71
N LEU A 110 1.70 -45.41 -28.45
CA LEU A 110 1.97 -44.29 -29.34
C LEU A 110 1.56 -44.53 -30.81
N ASN A 111 0.95 -45.68 -31.11
CA ASN A 111 0.50 -46.12 -32.43
C ASN A 111 1.59 -46.01 -33.53
N ILE A 112 2.78 -46.54 -33.26
CA ILE A 112 3.92 -46.60 -34.20
C ILE A 112 4.55 -48.00 -34.22
N SER A 113 5.45 -48.27 -35.17
CA SER A 113 6.13 -49.57 -35.20
C SER A 113 7.16 -49.71 -34.08
N LYS A 114 7.35 -50.93 -33.54
CA LYS A 114 8.43 -51.26 -32.60
C LYS A 114 9.80 -50.82 -33.13
N ARG A 115 10.06 -51.04 -34.43
CA ARG A 115 11.30 -50.60 -35.10
C ARG A 115 11.51 -49.08 -35.00
N THR A 116 10.44 -48.29 -35.08
CA THR A 116 10.49 -46.84 -34.90
C THR A 116 10.84 -46.48 -33.46
N VAL A 117 10.24 -47.18 -32.48
CA VAL A 117 10.58 -47.02 -31.06
C VAL A 117 12.05 -47.33 -30.80
N ASP A 118 12.54 -48.48 -31.30
CA ASP A 118 13.93 -48.90 -31.17
C ASP A 118 14.88 -47.82 -31.73
N LYS A 119 14.56 -47.25 -32.89
CA LYS A 119 15.36 -46.18 -33.51
C LYS A 119 15.41 -44.91 -32.65
N HIS A 120 14.28 -44.50 -32.06
CA HIS A 120 14.28 -43.35 -31.15
C HIS A 120 15.10 -43.63 -29.89
N ILE A 121 15.04 -44.85 -29.34
CA ILE A 121 15.82 -45.23 -28.16
C ILE A 121 17.32 -45.26 -28.45
N GLU A 122 17.74 -45.77 -29.61
CA GLU A 122 19.14 -45.68 -30.06
C GLU A 122 19.62 -44.22 -30.10
N ASN A 123 18.80 -43.32 -30.64
CA ASN A 123 19.13 -41.90 -30.69
C ASN A 123 19.21 -41.28 -29.29
N ILE A 124 18.30 -41.64 -28.38
CA ILE A 124 18.33 -41.19 -26.98
C ILE A 124 19.62 -41.64 -26.30
N PHE A 125 20.03 -42.90 -26.46
CA PHE A 125 21.30 -43.39 -25.92
C PHE A 125 22.49 -42.62 -26.51
N ALA A 126 22.49 -42.36 -27.82
CA ALA A 126 23.54 -41.60 -28.48
C ALA A 126 23.65 -40.15 -27.97
N LYS A 127 22.51 -39.51 -27.65
CA LYS A 127 22.41 -38.14 -27.14
C LYS A 127 22.76 -38.03 -25.65
N THR A 128 22.27 -38.96 -24.84
CA THR A 128 22.45 -38.96 -23.38
C THR A 128 23.75 -39.62 -22.92
N LYS A 129 24.41 -40.40 -23.80
CA LYS A 129 25.59 -41.23 -23.48
C LYS A 129 25.35 -42.29 -22.40
N ILE A 130 24.10 -42.69 -22.22
CA ILE A 130 23.71 -43.77 -21.31
C ILE A 130 23.59 -45.05 -22.12
N GLU A 131 24.07 -46.17 -21.58
CA GLU A 131 24.14 -47.44 -22.31
C GLU A 131 23.08 -48.46 -21.86
N ASN A 132 22.38 -48.17 -20.76
CA ASN A 132 21.45 -49.10 -20.12
C ASN A 132 20.07 -48.48 -19.97
N ARG A 133 19.02 -49.21 -20.40
CA ARG A 133 17.62 -48.75 -20.33
C ARG A 133 17.18 -48.40 -18.91
N THR A 134 17.53 -49.23 -17.92
CA THR A 134 17.20 -49.00 -16.52
C THR A 134 17.92 -47.76 -16.00
N LEU A 135 19.20 -47.57 -16.35
CA LEU A 135 19.92 -46.33 -16.03
C LEU A 135 19.31 -45.12 -16.74
N LEU A 136 18.82 -45.29 -17.97
CA LEU A 136 18.17 -44.22 -18.73
C LEU A 136 16.84 -43.80 -18.08
N ALA A 137 16.06 -44.76 -17.58
CA ALA A 137 14.83 -44.50 -16.83
C ALA A 137 15.12 -43.72 -15.53
N VAL A 138 16.12 -44.17 -14.76
CA VAL A 138 16.54 -43.47 -13.53
C VAL A 138 17.05 -42.07 -13.85
N PHE A 139 17.91 -41.95 -14.86
CA PHE A 139 18.44 -40.67 -15.32
C PHE A 139 17.35 -39.68 -15.72
N ALA A 140 16.34 -40.13 -16.49
CA ALA A 140 15.26 -39.25 -16.89
C ALA A 140 14.48 -38.71 -15.67
N ILE A 141 14.31 -39.52 -14.61
CA ILE A 141 13.69 -39.08 -13.37
C ILE A 141 14.61 -38.11 -12.61
N THR A 142 15.89 -38.44 -12.42
CA THR A 142 16.82 -37.60 -11.65
C THR A 142 17.10 -36.25 -12.29
N GLU A 143 17.11 -36.20 -13.62
CA GLU A 143 17.32 -34.97 -14.40
C GLU A 143 16.00 -34.25 -14.75
N ASN A 144 14.85 -34.72 -14.25
CA ASN A 144 13.52 -34.17 -14.54
C ASN A 144 13.17 -34.11 -16.05
N LEU A 145 13.62 -35.09 -16.83
CA LEU A 145 13.36 -35.24 -18.26
C LEU A 145 12.08 -36.05 -18.53
N ILE A 146 11.01 -35.70 -17.83
CA ILE A 146 9.68 -36.31 -17.96
C ILE A 146 8.70 -35.26 -18.45
N CYS A 147 7.77 -35.61 -19.33
CA CYS A 147 6.78 -34.68 -19.84
C CYS A 147 5.37 -34.91 -19.29
N LEU A 148 4.59 -33.83 -19.24
CA LEU A 148 3.13 -33.86 -19.15
C LEU A 148 2.52 -33.11 -20.35
N PRO A 149 1.36 -33.53 -20.88
CA PRO A 149 0.59 -34.73 -20.52
C PRO A 149 1.38 -36.03 -20.74
N THR A 150 0.99 -37.11 -20.05
CA THR A 150 1.63 -38.41 -20.24
C THR A 150 1.38 -38.88 -21.68
N PRO A 151 2.40 -39.37 -22.41
CA PRO A 151 2.23 -39.71 -23.82
C PRO A 151 1.30 -40.93 -24.02
N GLY A 152 0.26 -40.74 -24.82
CA GLY A 152 -0.73 -41.79 -25.07
C GLY A 152 -1.63 -42.08 -23.86
N LYS A 153 -2.45 -43.13 -23.95
CA LYS A 153 -3.37 -43.52 -22.86
C LYS A 153 -2.80 -44.74 -22.14
N ILE A 154 -2.18 -44.52 -20.99
CA ILE A 154 -1.72 -45.59 -20.10
C ILE A 154 -2.62 -45.67 -18.86
N GLU A 155 -2.86 -46.89 -18.36
CA GLU A 155 -3.74 -47.12 -17.19
C GLU A 155 -3.00 -46.93 -15.86
N GLN A 156 -1.69 -47.15 -15.84
CA GLN A 156 -0.86 -47.10 -14.63
C GLN A 156 0.56 -46.62 -14.92
N SER A 157 1.14 -45.90 -13.97
CA SER A 157 2.57 -45.53 -13.94
C SER A 157 3.01 -45.25 -12.52
N ILE A 158 4.28 -45.49 -12.23
CA ILE A 158 4.92 -45.18 -10.95
C ILE A 158 5.36 -43.71 -10.82
N LEU A 159 5.28 -42.94 -11.91
CA LEU A 159 5.77 -41.55 -11.94
C LEU A 159 4.83 -40.61 -11.19
N ALA A 160 5.39 -39.70 -10.40
CA ALA A 160 4.63 -38.66 -9.71
C ALA A 160 3.82 -37.79 -10.69
N ASN A 161 4.38 -37.51 -11.87
CA ASN A 161 3.74 -36.76 -12.95
C ASN A 161 2.40 -37.41 -13.37
N PHE A 162 2.38 -38.74 -13.53
CA PHE A 162 1.18 -39.48 -13.88
C PHE A 162 0.11 -39.36 -12.79
N LYS A 163 0.50 -39.44 -11.51
CA LYS A 163 -0.42 -39.23 -10.37
C LYS A 163 -1.06 -37.83 -10.41
N ILE A 164 -0.30 -36.80 -10.77
CA ILE A 164 -0.85 -35.44 -10.96
C ILE A 164 -1.86 -35.38 -12.11
N GLU A 165 -1.58 -36.03 -13.23
CA GLU A 165 -2.50 -36.10 -14.36
C GLU A 165 -3.81 -36.83 -13.98
N GLN A 166 -3.73 -37.92 -13.21
CA GLN A 166 -4.92 -38.62 -12.71
C GLN A 166 -5.75 -37.76 -11.75
N LEU A 167 -5.10 -37.03 -10.84
CA LEU A 167 -5.78 -36.09 -9.95
C LEU A 167 -6.47 -34.96 -10.74
N ALA A 168 -5.82 -34.43 -11.78
CA ALA A 168 -6.39 -33.43 -12.68
C ALA A 168 -7.65 -33.94 -13.40
N LEU A 169 -7.62 -35.19 -13.89
CA LEU A 169 -8.78 -35.85 -14.49
C LEU A 169 -9.92 -36.04 -13.48
N GLN A 170 -9.62 -36.41 -12.24
CA GLN A 170 -10.61 -36.53 -11.17
C GLN A 170 -11.30 -35.19 -10.88
N ILE A 171 -10.53 -34.11 -10.73
CA ILE A 171 -11.07 -32.74 -10.52
C ILE A 171 -12.04 -32.35 -11.64
N THR A 172 -11.67 -32.65 -12.89
CA THR A 172 -12.51 -32.34 -14.07
C THR A 172 -13.81 -33.14 -14.07
N ASN A 173 -13.75 -34.43 -13.70
CA ASN A 173 -14.90 -35.32 -13.68
C ASN A 173 -15.88 -35.02 -12.52
N GLU A 174 -15.37 -34.74 -11.32
CA GLU A 174 -16.18 -34.54 -10.12
C GLU A 174 -16.80 -33.14 -10.02
N LYS A 175 -16.31 -32.17 -10.81
CA LYS A 175 -16.71 -30.74 -10.78
C LYS A 175 -16.69 -30.12 -9.37
N ARG A 176 -15.88 -30.66 -8.45
CA ARG A 176 -15.73 -30.21 -7.06
C ARG A 176 -14.28 -30.39 -6.58
N PRO A 177 -13.81 -29.58 -5.61
CA PRO A 177 -12.50 -29.76 -4.99
C PRO A 177 -12.42 -31.10 -4.23
N LEU A 178 -11.32 -31.85 -4.39
CA LEU A 178 -11.08 -33.10 -3.67
C LEU A 178 -10.90 -32.83 -2.15
N VAL A 179 -11.24 -33.81 -1.30
CA VAL A 179 -11.06 -33.71 0.17
C VAL A 179 -9.62 -34.09 0.55
N MET A 180 -8.97 -33.29 1.40
CA MET A 180 -7.60 -33.52 1.87
C MET A 180 -7.54 -33.97 3.34
N ASN A 181 -6.48 -34.70 3.69
CA ASN A 181 -5.88 -34.64 5.03
C ASN A 181 -5.03 -33.35 5.12
N GLU A 182 -5.03 -32.66 6.26
CA GLU A 182 -4.43 -31.32 6.42
C GLU A 182 -3.07 -31.16 5.70
N PRO A 183 -2.92 -30.16 4.82
CA PRO A 183 -1.67 -29.97 4.09
C PRO A 183 -0.54 -29.62 5.05
N ALA A 184 0.61 -30.29 4.89
CA ALA A 184 1.85 -29.80 5.47
C ALA A 184 2.13 -28.39 4.90
N THR A 185 2.17 -27.39 5.78
CA THR A 185 2.54 -26.02 5.42
C THR A 185 4.02 -25.98 5.06
N PHE A 186 4.33 -25.49 3.87
CA PHE A 186 5.71 -25.31 3.41
C PHE A 186 5.96 -23.84 3.07
N SER A 187 7.01 -23.29 3.67
CA SER A 187 7.50 -21.94 3.38
C SER A 187 8.67 -22.03 2.40
N ILE A 188 8.54 -21.32 1.29
CA ILE A 188 9.63 -21.16 0.32
C ILE A 188 10.51 -20.04 0.85
N ASN A 189 11.73 -20.37 1.30
CA ASN A 189 12.59 -19.38 1.96
C ASN A 189 13.32 -18.43 1.00
N ASN A 190 13.48 -18.76 -0.30
CA ASN A 190 14.34 -18.00 -1.22
C ASN A 190 13.86 -18.10 -2.69
N TYR A 191 12.92 -17.26 -3.11
CA TYR A 191 12.50 -17.15 -4.52
C TYR A 191 12.49 -15.71 -5.06
N SER A 192 13.06 -14.73 -4.33
CA SER A 192 12.97 -13.35 -4.77
C SER A 192 14.05 -13.02 -5.79
N HIS A 193 13.62 -12.75 -7.03
CA HIS A 193 14.40 -12.01 -8.02
C HIS A 193 13.89 -10.58 -8.21
N ARG A 194 12.58 -10.36 -8.01
CA ARG A 194 11.95 -9.04 -8.14
C ARG A 194 11.82 -8.31 -6.78
N PRO A 195 12.28 -7.05 -6.67
CA PRO A 195 12.01 -6.20 -5.52
C PRO A 195 10.52 -5.87 -5.40
N ILE A 196 10.05 -5.54 -4.20
CA ILE A 196 8.75 -4.90 -3.99
C ILE A 196 8.89 -3.44 -4.41
N ILE A 197 8.00 -2.94 -5.26
CA ILE A 197 8.08 -1.57 -5.78
C ILE A 197 6.92 -0.73 -5.21
N LEU A 198 7.25 0.25 -4.39
CA LEU A 198 6.30 1.22 -3.86
C LEU A 198 6.23 2.46 -4.76
N GLY A 199 5.05 2.72 -5.35
CA GLY A 199 4.79 3.91 -6.14
C GLY A 199 4.53 5.13 -5.27
N VAL A 200 5.23 6.24 -5.55
CA VAL A 200 5.07 7.51 -4.84
C VAL A 200 4.97 8.65 -5.85
N PRO A 201 3.76 9.15 -6.15
CA PRO A 201 3.60 10.35 -6.95
C PRO A 201 4.04 11.59 -6.13
N TYR A 202 4.69 12.56 -6.77
CA TYR A 202 5.17 13.77 -6.10
C TYR A 202 4.99 15.02 -6.97
N VAL A 203 4.89 16.19 -6.32
CA VAL A 203 4.76 17.46 -7.02
C VAL A 203 6.14 17.91 -7.52
N GLU A 204 6.27 18.17 -8.82
CA GLU A 204 7.54 18.59 -9.40
C GLU A 204 7.92 20.03 -9.04
N GLN A 205 6.92 20.91 -8.96
CA GLN A 205 7.13 22.32 -8.65
C GLN A 205 5.83 22.98 -8.16
N GLY A 206 5.97 23.91 -7.21
CA GLY A 206 4.90 24.81 -6.79
C GLY A 206 4.10 24.28 -5.60
N ILE A 207 2.78 24.49 -5.62
CA ILE A 207 1.91 24.23 -4.47
C ILE A 207 1.96 22.73 -4.13
N GLY A 208 2.30 22.39 -2.88
CA GLY A 208 2.40 21.00 -2.39
C GLY A 208 3.78 20.35 -2.56
N GLU A 209 4.77 21.07 -3.12
CA GLU A 209 6.14 20.58 -3.27
C GLU A 209 6.78 20.20 -1.92
N ILE A 210 6.66 21.06 -0.90
CA ILE A 210 7.22 20.80 0.44
C ILE A 210 6.63 19.50 1.02
N ASP A 211 5.31 19.35 0.96
CA ASP A 211 4.62 18.20 1.53
C ASP A 211 4.97 16.90 0.80
N THR A 212 5.05 16.92 -0.53
CA THR A 212 5.46 15.73 -1.29
C THR A 212 6.95 15.42 -1.20
N ARG A 213 7.80 16.42 -0.95
CA ARG A 213 9.21 16.20 -0.60
C ARG A 213 9.34 15.49 0.75
N GLU A 214 8.59 15.92 1.77
CA GLU A 214 8.58 15.26 3.07
C GLU A 214 7.95 13.86 3.00
N LEU A 215 6.91 13.66 2.18
CA LEU A 215 6.36 12.34 1.85
C LEU A 215 7.46 11.42 1.29
N LEU A 216 8.25 11.89 0.32
CA LEU A 216 9.36 11.14 -0.26
C LEU A 216 10.45 10.85 0.77
N ASN A 217 10.83 11.82 1.60
CA ASN A 217 11.85 11.64 2.64
C ASN A 217 11.43 10.60 3.68
N GLY A 218 10.20 10.70 4.19
CA GLY A 218 9.65 9.73 5.14
C GLY A 218 9.58 8.31 4.56
N THR A 219 9.14 8.20 3.29
CA THR A 219 9.11 6.93 2.57
C THR A 219 10.52 6.36 2.39
N GLN A 220 11.48 7.18 1.96
CA GLN A 220 12.87 6.77 1.75
C GLN A 220 13.52 6.27 3.04
N LEU A 221 13.28 6.94 4.18
CA LEU A 221 13.79 6.49 5.47
C LEU A 221 13.20 5.13 5.87
N ALA A 222 11.90 4.92 5.68
CA ALA A 222 11.26 3.65 5.97
C ALA A 222 11.82 2.52 5.10
N VAL A 223 11.97 2.75 3.79
CA VAL A 223 12.54 1.79 2.84
C VAL A 223 13.96 1.40 3.25
N GLU A 224 14.81 2.38 3.57
CA GLU A 224 16.17 2.13 4.04
C GLU A 224 16.19 1.27 5.30
N MET A 225 15.37 1.61 6.30
CA MET A 225 15.29 0.88 7.55
C MET A 225 14.81 -0.56 7.36
N ILE A 226 13.83 -0.77 6.48
CA ILE A 226 13.32 -2.11 6.12
C ILE A 226 14.40 -2.93 5.40
N ASN A 227 15.07 -2.35 4.40
CA ASN A 227 16.09 -3.05 3.64
C ASN A 227 17.31 -3.43 4.49
N ARG A 228 17.73 -2.58 5.43
CA ARG A 228 18.79 -2.91 6.42
C ARG A 228 18.45 -4.13 7.29
N GLN A 229 17.17 -4.46 7.44
CA GLN A 229 16.70 -5.63 8.17
C GLN A 229 16.50 -6.88 7.28
N GLY A 230 16.99 -6.85 6.04
CA GLY A 230 16.84 -7.94 5.08
C GLY A 230 15.60 -7.84 4.19
N GLY A 231 14.96 -6.67 4.16
CA GLY A 231 13.78 -6.42 3.32
C GLY A 231 12.50 -7.07 3.87
N ILE A 232 11.58 -7.39 2.97
CA ILE A 232 10.30 -8.03 3.31
C ILE A 232 10.29 -9.44 2.77
N ASN A 233 10.33 -10.44 3.67
CA ASN A 233 10.44 -11.85 3.31
C ASN A 233 11.61 -12.11 2.33
N GLY A 234 12.74 -11.41 2.53
CA GLY A 234 13.93 -11.49 1.68
C GLY A 234 13.88 -10.65 0.40
N ARG A 235 12.77 -9.95 0.12
CA ARG A 235 12.64 -9.02 -1.02
C ARG A 235 13.13 -7.63 -0.63
N GLU A 236 14.02 -7.06 -1.44
CA GLU A 236 14.33 -5.62 -1.36
C GLU A 236 13.06 -4.79 -1.64
N LEU A 237 12.89 -3.68 -0.93
CA LEU A 237 11.86 -2.68 -1.19
C LEU A 237 12.49 -1.51 -1.96
N GLN A 238 11.85 -1.08 -3.05
CA GLN A 238 12.30 0.02 -3.90
C GLN A 238 11.19 1.05 -4.09
N ILE A 239 11.56 2.28 -4.46
CA ILE A 239 10.61 3.38 -4.70
C ILE A 239 10.57 3.71 -6.20
N ALA A 240 9.37 3.66 -6.77
CA ALA A 240 9.07 4.24 -8.08
C ALA A 240 8.45 5.62 -7.89
N LYS A 241 9.02 6.65 -8.52
CA LYS A 241 8.54 8.04 -8.40
C LYS A 241 7.93 8.50 -9.71
N ALA A 242 6.84 9.27 -9.63
CA ALA A 242 6.25 9.93 -10.80
C ALA A 242 5.89 11.37 -10.46
N GLY A 243 6.48 12.31 -11.21
CA GLY A 243 6.26 13.74 -11.03
C GLY A 243 4.94 14.18 -11.66
N PHE A 244 4.25 15.12 -11.01
CA PHE A 244 3.07 15.78 -11.59
C PHE A 244 2.95 17.26 -11.20
N CYS A 245 2.10 17.98 -11.92
CA CYS A 245 1.68 19.35 -11.62
C CYS A 245 0.27 19.37 -11.02
N VAL A 246 0.11 19.90 -9.81
CA VAL A 246 -1.17 19.90 -9.06
C VAL A 246 -2.33 20.56 -9.83
N LYS A 247 -2.03 21.58 -10.65
CA LYS A 247 -3.04 22.31 -11.41
C LYS A 247 -3.40 21.64 -12.74
N ASP A 248 -2.67 20.60 -13.14
CA ASP A 248 -2.88 19.88 -14.40
C ASP A 248 -3.36 18.46 -14.14
N LYS A 249 -4.66 18.24 -14.35
CA LYS A 249 -5.29 16.92 -14.21
C LYS A 249 -4.67 15.86 -15.11
N SER A 250 -4.25 16.23 -16.32
CA SER A 250 -3.65 15.29 -17.26
C SER A 250 -2.27 14.85 -16.77
N SER A 251 -1.49 15.78 -16.22
CA SER A 251 -0.21 15.49 -15.57
C SER A 251 -0.38 14.52 -14.39
N ILE A 252 -1.39 14.71 -13.54
CA ILE A 252 -1.70 13.79 -12.42
C ILE A 252 -2.02 12.39 -12.96
N LEU A 253 -2.92 12.28 -13.94
CA LEU A 253 -3.29 10.97 -14.51
C LEU A 253 -2.10 10.26 -15.17
N ASN A 254 -1.27 11.00 -15.89
CA ASN A 254 -0.07 10.45 -16.52
C ASN A 254 0.93 9.91 -15.49
N ALA A 255 1.10 10.60 -14.36
CA ALA A 255 1.97 10.12 -13.28
C ALA A 255 1.49 8.78 -12.71
N TYR A 256 0.17 8.61 -12.50
CA TYR A 256 -0.39 7.35 -12.00
C TYR A 256 -0.31 6.23 -13.03
N ASN A 257 -0.63 6.50 -14.30
CA ASN A 257 -0.44 5.53 -15.37
C ASN A 257 1.02 5.08 -15.46
N HIS A 258 1.97 6.02 -15.36
CA HIS A 258 3.39 5.71 -15.38
C HIS A 258 3.81 4.78 -14.23
N LEU A 259 3.30 4.99 -13.01
CA LEU A 259 3.54 4.09 -11.89
C LEU A 259 2.96 2.69 -12.15
N LEU A 260 1.74 2.61 -12.70
CA LEU A 260 1.09 1.33 -13.02
C LEU A 260 1.82 0.58 -14.16
N GLU A 261 2.35 1.30 -15.14
CA GLU A 261 3.20 0.76 -16.21
C GLU A 261 4.53 0.19 -15.67
N GLN A 262 5.05 0.75 -14.58
CA GLN A 262 6.19 0.19 -13.84
C GLN A 262 5.80 -1.01 -12.95
N GLU A 263 4.54 -1.46 -13.03
CA GLU A 263 3.97 -2.56 -12.25
C GLU A 263 4.16 -2.40 -10.73
N VAL A 264 4.04 -1.20 -10.16
CA VAL A 264 4.14 -1.01 -8.70
C VAL A 264 3.21 -1.97 -7.92
N ASP A 265 3.61 -2.34 -6.70
CA ASP A 265 2.91 -3.31 -5.85
C ASP A 265 1.98 -2.64 -4.81
N ALA A 266 2.19 -1.35 -4.55
CA ALA A 266 1.28 -0.47 -3.83
C ALA A 266 1.57 0.99 -4.23
N ILE A 267 0.63 1.90 -3.94
CA ILE A 267 0.85 3.34 -4.08
C ILE A 267 0.61 4.03 -2.74
N SER A 268 1.57 4.85 -2.33
CA SER A 268 1.47 5.73 -1.16
C SER A 268 1.55 7.18 -1.61
N THR A 269 0.60 8.02 -1.19
CA THR A 269 0.50 9.40 -1.65
C THR A 269 0.03 10.37 -0.56
N ALA A 270 0.25 11.67 -0.81
CA ALA A 270 -0.27 12.77 -0.02
C ALA A 270 -1.70 13.14 -0.46
N TYR A 271 -2.04 14.44 -0.43
CA TYR A 271 -3.37 14.97 -0.80
C TYR A 271 -3.43 15.56 -2.22
N ALA A 272 -2.29 15.97 -2.78
CA ALA A 272 -2.24 16.76 -4.02
C ALA A 272 -2.60 15.98 -5.31
N CYS A 273 -2.81 14.66 -5.20
CA CYS A 273 -3.09 13.75 -6.30
C CYS A 273 -4.57 13.30 -6.39
N TYR A 274 -5.45 13.91 -5.60
CA TYR A 274 -6.78 13.36 -5.36
C TYR A 274 -7.77 13.75 -6.47
N LEU A 275 -7.98 12.85 -7.44
CA LEU A 275 -8.94 12.99 -8.55
C LEU A 275 -9.88 11.77 -8.64
N PRO A 276 -11.17 11.96 -8.97
CA PRO A 276 -12.10 10.84 -9.20
C PRO A 276 -11.59 9.82 -10.23
N GLU A 277 -10.97 10.31 -11.31
CA GLU A 277 -10.43 9.48 -12.39
C GLU A 277 -9.25 8.62 -11.92
N VAL A 278 -8.43 9.14 -11.00
CA VAL A 278 -7.37 8.37 -10.34
C VAL A 278 -7.97 7.27 -9.46
N HIS A 279 -9.05 7.54 -8.72
CA HIS A 279 -9.70 6.50 -7.93
C HIS A 279 -10.31 5.41 -8.80
N GLU A 280 -10.99 5.74 -9.90
CA GLU A 280 -11.53 4.70 -10.80
C GLU A 280 -10.39 3.84 -11.38
N LEU A 281 -9.26 4.45 -11.73
CA LEU A 281 -8.07 3.75 -12.20
C LEU A 281 -7.53 2.80 -11.12
N ILE A 282 -7.30 3.29 -9.90
CA ILE A 282 -6.80 2.49 -8.77
C ILE A 282 -7.78 1.38 -8.37
N ALA A 283 -9.09 1.66 -8.37
CA ALA A 283 -10.14 0.68 -8.10
C ALA A 283 -10.15 -0.44 -9.13
N THR A 284 -10.00 -0.08 -10.41
CA THR A 284 -9.96 -1.05 -11.51
C THR A 284 -8.75 -1.98 -11.40
N GLU A 285 -7.61 -1.44 -10.99
CA GLU A 285 -6.38 -2.19 -10.79
C GLU A 285 -6.36 -3.02 -9.50
N GLY A 286 -7.19 -2.67 -8.51
CA GLY A 286 -7.26 -3.33 -7.20
C GLY A 286 -5.99 -3.19 -6.35
N ILE A 287 -5.05 -2.34 -6.75
CA ILE A 287 -3.76 -2.14 -6.09
C ILE A 287 -3.92 -1.48 -4.71
N PRO A 288 -3.22 -1.93 -3.65
CA PRO A 288 -3.25 -1.27 -2.35
C PRO A 288 -2.86 0.21 -2.46
N TYR A 289 -3.71 1.09 -1.96
CA TYR A 289 -3.57 2.54 -2.09
C TYR A 289 -3.74 3.22 -0.73
N LEU A 290 -2.69 3.87 -0.24
CA LEU A 290 -2.70 4.63 1.01
C LEU A 290 -2.55 6.12 0.70
N HIS A 291 -3.43 6.95 1.28
CA HIS A 291 -3.41 8.40 1.02
C HIS A 291 -3.68 9.26 2.27
N ILE A 292 -3.31 10.54 2.21
CA ILE A 292 -3.44 11.52 3.30
C ILE A 292 -4.30 12.72 2.83
N ALA A 293 -5.33 12.44 2.02
CA ALA A 293 -6.18 13.50 1.46
C ALA A 293 -7.07 14.20 2.50
N THR A 294 -7.20 13.62 3.70
CA THR A 294 -7.87 14.25 4.86
C THR A 294 -9.32 14.65 4.56
N HIS A 295 -10.08 13.86 3.79
CA HIS A 295 -11.44 14.21 3.42
C HIS A 295 -12.50 13.47 4.25
N SER A 296 -13.56 14.17 4.66
CA SER A 296 -14.81 13.67 5.28
C SER A 296 -15.70 12.83 4.36
N GLY A 297 -15.12 12.34 3.26
CA GLY A 297 -15.81 11.85 2.09
C GLY A 297 -16.50 10.50 2.20
N SER A 298 -17.06 10.11 3.36
CA SER A 298 -18.15 9.12 3.39
C SER A 298 -19.31 9.50 2.45
N ASN A 299 -19.31 10.74 1.92
CA ASN A 299 -20.18 11.22 0.85
C ASN A 299 -19.49 11.64 -0.48
N LYS A 300 -18.18 11.47 -0.72
CA LYS A 300 -17.56 11.88 -2.02
C LYS A 300 -16.76 10.79 -2.72
N LEU A 301 -16.13 9.88 -1.98
CA LEU A 301 -15.57 8.64 -2.54
C LEU A 301 -16.70 7.62 -2.82
N ALA A 302 -17.61 7.45 -1.85
CA ALA A 302 -18.68 6.45 -1.90
C ALA A 302 -19.95 6.88 -2.67
N GLN A 303 -20.19 8.17 -2.93
CA GLN A 303 -21.40 8.62 -3.64
C GLN A 303 -21.38 8.29 -5.15
N ASN A 304 -20.20 8.09 -5.74
CA ASN A 304 -20.07 7.77 -7.17
C ASN A 304 -19.61 6.32 -7.41
N LEU A 305 -18.96 5.67 -6.42
CA LEU A 305 -18.47 4.30 -6.53
C LEU A 305 -19.07 3.46 -5.41
N GLN A 306 -19.66 2.32 -5.76
CA GLN A 306 -20.17 1.36 -4.77
C GLN A 306 -19.04 0.96 -3.80
N ASN A 307 -19.32 0.81 -2.49
CA ASN A 307 -18.31 0.48 -1.46
C ASN A 307 -17.40 -0.71 -1.83
N LYS A 308 -17.89 -1.68 -2.60
CA LYS A 308 -17.09 -2.80 -3.10
C LYS A 308 -15.93 -2.40 -4.03
N ARG A 309 -15.99 -1.23 -4.67
CA ARG A 309 -15.00 -0.75 -5.64
C ARG A 309 -13.81 -0.04 -5.00
N ILE A 310 -13.90 0.37 -3.73
CA ILE A 310 -12.84 1.13 -3.05
C ILE A 310 -12.16 0.30 -1.95
N GLU A 311 -12.34 -1.03 -1.98
CA GLU A 311 -11.85 -1.94 -0.95
C GLU A 311 -10.32 -1.89 -0.76
N ASN A 312 -9.59 -1.44 -1.77
CA ASN A 312 -8.14 -1.29 -1.80
C ASN A 312 -7.63 0.11 -1.40
N MET A 313 -8.50 1.06 -1.02
CA MET A 313 -8.11 2.45 -0.73
C MET A 313 -8.25 2.80 0.76
N PHE A 314 -7.19 3.33 1.36
CA PHE A 314 -7.12 3.60 2.80
C PHE A 314 -6.65 5.03 3.06
N GLN A 315 -7.46 5.80 3.79
CA GLN A 315 -7.05 7.14 4.23
C GLN A 315 -6.33 7.04 5.58
N VAL A 316 -5.04 7.32 5.58
CA VAL A 316 -4.13 7.08 6.72
C VAL A 316 -4.19 8.20 7.76
N CYS A 317 -5.07 9.18 7.57
CA CYS A 317 -5.39 10.22 8.53
C CYS A 317 -6.89 10.27 8.78
N ALA A 318 -7.28 10.86 9.91
CA ALA A 318 -8.69 11.16 10.14
C ALA A 318 -9.21 12.22 9.17
N SER A 319 -10.53 12.28 9.04
CA SER A 319 -11.20 13.24 8.19
C SER A 319 -10.99 14.69 8.67
N ASP A 320 -10.97 15.64 7.75
CA ASP A 320 -11.02 17.08 8.01
C ASP A 320 -12.12 17.51 8.99
N VAL A 321 -13.31 16.91 8.95
CA VAL A 321 -14.38 17.29 9.88
C VAL A 321 -14.01 17.08 11.34
N THR A 322 -13.04 16.20 11.64
CA THR A 322 -12.61 15.94 13.01
C THR A 322 -11.80 17.10 13.62
N TYR A 323 -11.35 18.09 12.82
CA TYR A 323 -10.66 19.27 13.34
C TYR A 323 -11.50 20.11 14.31
N ASN A 324 -12.84 20.06 14.22
CA ASN A 324 -13.70 20.73 15.19
C ASN A 324 -13.49 20.24 16.63
N ALA A 325 -13.13 18.96 16.82
CA ALA A 325 -12.94 18.37 18.14
C ALA A 325 -11.78 19.03 18.89
N GLY A 326 -10.65 19.25 18.22
CA GLY A 326 -9.48 19.96 18.79
C GLY A 326 -9.81 21.41 19.17
N VAL A 327 -10.59 22.11 18.34
CA VAL A 327 -11.07 23.47 18.66
C VAL A 327 -11.94 23.45 19.92
N CYS A 328 -12.88 22.50 20.01
CA CYS A 328 -13.76 22.37 21.18
C CYS A 328 -12.98 22.02 22.45
N GLN A 329 -12.02 21.09 22.35
CA GLN A 329 -11.17 20.66 23.45
C GLN A 329 -10.36 21.83 24.00
N PHE A 330 -9.65 22.56 23.13
CA PHE A 330 -8.87 23.71 23.55
C PHE A 330 -9.75 24.83 24.12
N LEU A 331 -10.89 25.12 23.49
CA LEU A 331 -11.80 26.15 23.99
C LEU A 331 -12.34 25.81 25.39
N GLY A 332 -12.61 24.53 25.66
CA GLY A 332 -12.98 24.06 27.00
C GLY A 332 -11.88 24.36 28.04
N TYR A 333 -10.63 24.00 27.72
CA TYR A 333 -9.46 24.31 28.54
C TYR A 333 -9.29 25.82 28.78
N TYR A 334 -9.33 26.61 27.70
CA TYR A 334 -9.13 28.06 27.76
C TYR A 334 -10.19 28.75 28.62
N ARG A 335 -11.46 28.35 28.50
CA ARG A 335 -12.56 28.88 29.33
C ARG A 335 -12.40 28.55 30.80
N TYR A 336 -11.87 27.37 31.11
CA TYR A 336 -11.70 26.94 32.50
C TYR A 336 -10.55 27.69 33.18
N HIS A 337 -9.39 27.78 32.53
CA HIS A 337 -8.19 28.38 33.13
C HIS A 337 -8.08 29.90 32.94
N TYR A 338 -8.68 30.45 31.89
CA TYR A 338 -8.55 31.87 31.51
C TYR A 338 -9.91 32.56 31.35
N ALA A 339 -10.89 32.19 32.18
CA ALA A 339 -12.25 32.75 32.13
C ALA A 339 -12.30 34.29 32.10
N HIS A 340 -11.37 34.95 32.80
CA HIS A 340 -11.27 36.42 32.86
C HIS A 340 -10.84 37.08 31.54
N LEU A 341 -10.24 36.32 30.61
CA LEU A 341 -9.84 36.79 29.28
C LEU A 341 -10.92 36.54 28.23
N VAL A 342 -11.94 35.74 28.53
CA VAL A 342 -13.06 35.44 27.61
C VAL A 342 -14.08 36.58 27.69
N GLN A 343 -13.83 37.67 26.97
CA GLN A 343 -14.70 38.85 26.96
C GLN A 343 -15.95 38.63 26.09
N ASN A 344 -15.79 38.00 24.93
CA ASN A 344 -16.87 37.71 23.99
C ASN A 344 -16.92 36.22 23.63
N LYS A 345 -18.08 35.60 23.76
CA LYS A 345 -18.30 34.18 23.39
C LYS A 345 -18.47 33.99 21.89
N THR A 346 -17.47 34.40 21.12
CA THR A 346 -17.44 34.28 19.66
C THR A 346 -16.20 33.52 19.22
N VAL A 347 -16.42 32.49 18.41
CA VAL A 347 -15.40 31.84 17.59
C VAL A 347 -15.57 32.33 16.16
N MET A 348 -14.50 32.83 15.57
CA MET A 348 -14.47 33.24 14.17
C MET A 348 -13.72 32.18 13.37
N VAL A 349 -14.37 31.51 12.43
CA VAL A 349 -13.73 30.61 11.47
C VAL A 349 -13.42 31.37 10.19
N VAL A 350 -12.17 31.35 9.75
CA VAL A 350 -11.71 31.96 8.50
C VAL A 350 -11.26 30.84 7.57
N SER A 351 -11.96 30.65 6.46
CA SER A 351 -11.54 29.75 5.38
C SER A 351 -11.14 30.54 4.14
N VAL A 352 -10.51 29.90 3.17
CA VAL A 352 -10.06 30.52 1.92
C VAL A 352 -10.88 30.05 0.73
N LYS A 353 -11.21 30.93 -0.22
CA LYS A 353 -12.10 30.57 -1.36
C LYS A 353 -11.46 29.65 -2.41
N TRP A 354 -10.14 29.67 -2.52
CA TRP A 354 -9.40 28.86 -3.51
C TRP A 354 -9.19 27.41 -3.07
N GLN A 355 -9.63 27.04 -1.87
CA GLN A 355 -9.52 25.69 -1.35
C GLN A 355 -10.81 25.30 -0.62
N LYS A 356 -11.32 24.10 -0.93
CA LYS A 356 -12.45 23.55 -0.17
C LYS A 356 -11.94 22.84 1.06
N VAL A 357 -12.15 23.44 2.24
CA VAL A 357 -11.81 22.88 3.55
C VAL A 357 -13.08 22.72 4.36
N ASP A 358 -13.33 21.53 4.90
CA ASP A 358 -14.44 21.29 5.82
C ASP A 358 -13.92 20.82 7.18
N ILE A 359 -13.75 21.76 8.11
CA ILE A 359 -13.32 21.45 9.48
C ILE A 359 -14.46 20.97 10.38
N GLY A 360 -15.64 20.68 9.83
CA GLY A 360 -16.85 20.38 10.61
C GLY A 360 -17.48 21.64 11.21
N ILE A 361 -17.54 22.73 10.44
CA ILE A 361 -18.04 24.05 10.91
C ILE A 361 -19.48 23.94 11.43
N GLU A 362 -20.33 23.15 10.77
CA GLU A 362 -21.71 22.93 11.21
C GLU A 362 -21.78 22.25 12.58
N SER A 363 -21.04 21.14 12.75
CA SER A 363 -20.94 20.43 14.03
C SER A 363 -20.33 21.31 15.13
N LEU A 364 -19.30 22.08 14.81
CA LEU A 364 -18.70 23.08 15.71
C LEU A 364 -19.75 24.09 16.17
N THR A 365 -20.53 24.63 15.23
CA THR A 365 -21.57 25.63 15.50
C THR A 365 -22.65 25.07 16.42
N LEU A 366 -23.13 23.86 16.16
CA LEU A 366 -24.14 23.20 16.99
C LEU A 366 -23.61 22.95 18.42
N ASN A 367 -22.40 22.40 18.54
CA ASN A 367 -21.77 22.08 19.83
C ASN A 367 -21.48 23.31 20.69
N LEU A 368 -21.14 24.44 20.06
CA LEU A 368 -20.84 25.69 20.75
C LEU A 368 -22.09 26.51 21.06
N ARG A 369 -23.11 26.47 20.19
CA ARG A 369 -24.37 27.19 20.40
C ARG A 369 -25.08 26.77 21.68
N VAL A 370 -25.09 25.48 22.02
CA VAL A 370 -25.70 24.98 23.28
C VAL A 370 -24.97 25.50 24.53
N GLN A 371 -23.75 26.00 24.38
CA GLN A 371 -22.94 26.60 25.45
C GLN A 371 -22.99 28.14 25.46
N GLY A 372 -23.86 28.73 24.63
CA GLY A 372 -24.02 30.17 24.47
C GLY A 372 -22.90 30.85 23.68
N TRP A 373 -22.20 30.09 22.83
CA TRP A 373 -21.19 30.64 21.92
C TRP A 373 -21.78 30.86 20.52
N ARG A 374 -21.33 31.93 19.86
CA ARG A 374 -21.59 32.19 18.44
C ARG A 374 -20.39 31.74 17.62
N VAL A 375 -20.65 31.09 16.49
CA VAL A 375 -19.63 30.79 15.47
C VAL A 375 -19.94 31.64 14.25
N ASP A 376 -19.00 32.52 13.88
CA ASP A 376 -19.06 33.32 12.66
C ASP A 376 -18.09 32.72 11.64
N HIS A 377 -18.52 32.53 10.39
CA HIS A 377 -17.69 31.97 9.33
C HIS A 377 -17.46 33.02 8.23
N ILE A 378 -16.19 33.24 7.90
CA ILE A 378 -15.73 34.20 6.88
C ILE A 378 -14.94 33.43 5.82
N GLU A 379 -15.28 33.66 4.56
CA GLU A 379 -14.52 33.15 3.42
C GLU A 379 -13.66 34.25 2.80
N LEU A 380 -12.34 34.08 2.87
CA LEU A 380 -11.36 35.01 2.34
C LEU A 380 -11.23 34.87 0.81
N ALA A 381 -11.42 35.96 0.08
CA ALA A 381 -11.19 36.04 -1.36
C ALA A 381 -9.73 36.35 -1.69
N GLN A 382 -9.27 36.01 -2.89
CA GLN A 382 -7.91 36.28 -3.36
C GLN A 382 -7.83 37.68 -3.99
N GLU A 383 -7.98 38.72 -3.17
CA GLU A 383 -8.05 40.11 -3.63
C GLU A 383 -7.06 41.01 -2.87
N PRO A 384 -6.53 42.08 -3.51
CA PRO A 384 -5.78 43.11 -2.80
C PRO A 384 -6.69 43.70 -1.70
N ASN A 385 -6.23 43.72 -0.45
CA ASN A 385 -6.97 44.16 0.76
C ASN A 385 -7.92 43.13 1.41
N ALA A 386 -7.85 41.84 1.03
CA ALA A 386 -8.65 40.80 1.68
C ALA A 386 -8.37 40.73 3.21
N TYR A 387 -7.09 40.79 3.60
CA TYR A 387 -6.70 40.76 5.02
C TYR A 387 -7.07 42.05 5.77
N ASP A 388 -7.02 43.23 5.15
CA ASP A 388 -7.50 44.49 5.78
C ASP A 388 -8.98 44.43 6.13
N ASN A 389 -9.79 43.90 5.21
CA ASN A 389 -11.22 43.68 5.43
C ASN A 389 -11.45 42.69 6.57
N LEU A 390 -10.65 41.61 6.62
CA LEU A 390 -10.71 40.61 7.68
C LEU A 390 -10.35 41.22 9.04
N MET A 391 -9.28 42.03 9.13
CA MET A 391 -8.89 42.69 10.39
C MET A 391 -9.99 43.62 10.92
N ARG A 392 -10.64 44.39 10.04
CA ARG A 392 -11.82 45.19 10.43
C ARG A 392 -12.93 44.32 11.03
N GLN A 393 -13.18 43.14 10.47
CA GLN A 393 -14.18 42.21 11.04
C GLN A 393 -13.71 41.61 12.37
N VAL A 394 -12.42 41.29 12.51
CA VAL A 394 -11.82 40.83 13.78
C VAL A 394 -12.01 41.88 14.87
N HIS A 395 -11.75 43.17 14.60
CA HIS A 395 -11.99 44.24 15.57
C HIS A 395 -13.47 44.41 15.91
N ASN A 396 -14.34 44.42 14.89
CA ASN A 396 -15.78 44.60 15.08
C ASN A 396 -16.43 43.48 15.89
N LEU A 397 -16.04 42.23 15.63
CA LEU A 397 -16.61 41.05 16.30
C LEU A 397 -15.87 40.71 17.60
N SER A 398 -14.62 41.14 17.74
CA SER A 398 -13.73 40.89 18.88
C SER A 398 -13.83 39.43 19.37
N PRO A 399 -13.55 38.43 18.50
CA PRO A 399 -13.68 37.02 18.84
C PRO A 399 -12.68 36.61 19.92
N SER A 400 -13.05 35.62 20.75
CA SER A 400 -12.09 35.02 21.71
C SER A 400 -11.12 34.06 21.03
N ILE A 401 -11.56 33.39 19.96
CA ILE A 401 -10.73 32.47 19.16
C ILE A 401 -10.99 32.72 17.69
N ILE A 402 -9.92 32.78 16.91
CA ILE A 402 -9.93 32.84 15.44
C ILE A 402 -9.35 31.53 14.93
N VAL A 403 -10.17 30.75 14.22
CA VAL A 403 -9.81 29.46 13.63
C VAL A 403 -9.46 29.65 12.16
N LEU A 404 -8.22 29.40 11.77
CA LEU A 404 -7.75 29.45 10.38
C LEU A 404 -7.88 28.07 9.73
N ALA A 405 -8.86 27.94 8.84
CA ALA A 405 -9.14 26.75 8.05
C ALA A 405 -8.49 26.85 6.66
N SER A 406 -7.16 26.76 6.63
CA SER A 406 -6.36 26.66 5.40
C SER A 406 -5.29 25.60 5.58
N TYR A 407 -4.99 24.87 4.50
CA TYR A 407 -3.85 23.94 4.47
C TYR A 407 -2.55 24.60 3.97
N PHE A 408 -2.57 25.89 3.61
CA PHE A 408 -1.39 26.61 3.15
C PHE A 408 -0.75 27.43 4.27
N ALA A 409 0.55 27.29 4.39
CA ALA A 409 1.31 27.86 5.48
C ALA A 409 1.45 29.39 5.30
N GLU A 410 1.48 29.86 4.06
CA GLU A 410 1.50 31.27 3.68
C GLU A 410 0.27 32.03 4.17
N ASP A 411 -0.91 31.39 4.18
CA ASP A 411 -2.14 32.04 4.63
C ASP A 411 -2.07 32.39 6.13
N ILE A 412 -1.41 31.55 6.91
CA ILE A 412 -1.24 31.77 8.35
C ILE A 412 -0.21 32.85 8.60
N VAL A 413 0.91 32.83 7.86
CA VAL A 413 1.95 33.85 7.98
C VAL A 413 1.38 35.23 7.62
N ASN A 414 0.65 35.33 6.50
CA ASN A 414 0.01 36.56 6.05
C ASN A 414 -1.04 37.04 7.07
N PHE A 415 -1.92 36.13 7.53
CA PHE A 415 -2.90 36.47 8.56
C PHE A 415 -2.24 36.99 9.84
N HIS A 416 -1.21 36.28 10.32
CA HIS A 416 -0.51 36.64 11.55
C HIS A 416 0.20 37.99 11.41
N GLN A 417 0.90 38.24 10.29
CA GLN A 417 1.58 39.51 10.02
C GLN A 417 0.62 40.70 10.04
N GLU A 418 -0.57 40.56 9.48
CA GLU A 418 -1.59 41.62 9.52
C GLU A 418 -2.22 41.76 10.92
N PHE A 419 -2.48 40.64 11.60
CA PHE A 419 -3.08 40.64 12.93
C PHE A 419 -2.20 41.33 13.98
N ILE A 420 -0.90 41.07 13.98
CA ILE A 420 0.02 41.63 14.99
C ILE A 420 0.24 43.14 14.86
N GLN A 421 -0.12 43.76 13.72
CA GLN A 421 -0.02 45.22 13.56
C GLN A 421 -1.00 45.96 14.49
N ASN A 422 -2.17 45.36 14.75
CA ASN A 422 -3.17 45.89 15.68
C ASN A 422 -3.97 44.73 16.31
N PRO A 423 -3.37 44.00 17.27
CA PRO A 423 -3.94 42.74 17.74
C PRO A 423 -5.14 42.95 18.67
N THR A 424 -5.99 41.92 18.74
CA THR A 424 -7.00 41.74 19.79
C THR A 424 -6.56 40.64 20.76
N ASN A 425 -7.24 40.50 21.91
CA ASN A 425 -7.00 39.40 22.85
C ASN A 425 -7.67 38.10 22.37
N ALA A 426 -7.41 37.72 21.13
CA ALA A 426 -7.92 36.52 20.49
C ALA A 426 -6.82 35.45 20.40
N ILE A 427 -7.19 34.19 20.65
CA ILE A 427 -6.33 33.06 20.32
C ILE A 427 -6.40 32.80 18.82
N ILE A 428 -5.25 32.67 18.17
CA ILE A 428 -5.17 32.19 16.78
C ILE A 428 -4.96 30.68 16.82
N TYR A 429 -5.85 29.94 16.18
CA TYR A 429 -5.84 28.48 16.09
C TYR A 429 -5.89 28.06 14.63
N SER A 430 -4.87 27.38 14.14
CA SER A 430 -4.84 26.89 12.75
C SER A 430 -5.05 25.38 12.66
N ILE A 431 -5.56 24.90 11.53
CA ILE A 431 -5.47 23.48 11.18
C ILE A 431 -4.22 23.26 10.34
N TYR A 432 -3.52 22.14 10.56
CA TYR A 432 -2.50 21.53 9.70
C TYR A 432 -1.32 22.39 9.21
N ALA A 433 -1.53 23.51 8.52
CA ALA A 433 -0.54 24.19 7.69
C ALA A 433 0.80 24.50 8.38
N PRO A 434 0.87 24.86 9.67
CA PRO A 434 2.16 25.06 10.34
C PRO A 434 3.00 23.79 10.45
N SER A 435 2.39 22.61 10.23
CA SER A 435 3.08 21.33 10.25
C SER A 435 4.13 21.19 9.16
N ALA A 436 3.98 21.90 8.04
CA ALA A 436 4.89 21.86 6.90
C ALA A 436 6.19 22.66 7.14
N PHE A 437 6.24 23.50 8.18
CA PHE A 437 7.42 24.27 8.52
C PHE A 437 8.43 23.45 9.30
N LEU A 438 9.71 23.61 8.97
CA LEU A 438 10.78 23.13 9.82
C LEU A 438 10.73 23.87 11.17
N PRO A 439 11.13 23.22 12.29
CA PRO A 439 11.05 23.83 13.62
C PRO A 439 11.57 25.28 13.63
N HIS A 440 12.78 25.51 13.14
CA HIS A 440 13.45 26.81 13.14
C HIS A 440 12.90 27.85 12.14
N GLU A 441 12.07 27.44 11.18
CA GLU A 441 11.43 28.33 10.20
C GLU A 441 10.09 28.87 10.70
N GLN A 442 9.62 28.39 11.85
CA GLN A 442 8.33 28.79 12.39
C GLN A 442 8.34 30.23 12.88
N THR A 443 7.77 31.08 12.05
CA THR A 443 7.27 32.39 12.44
C THR A 443 5.90 32.22 13.14
N CYS A 444 5.37 33.25 13.79
CA CYS A 444 4.06 33.24 14.47
C CYS A 444 4.03 32.67 15.91
N GLU A 445 4.97 33.12 16.76
CA GLU A 445 5.02 32.81 18.20
C GLU A 445 3.64 32.97 18.89
N GLY A 446 3.22 31.95 19.62
CA GLY A 446 1.95 31.92 20.35
C GLY A 446 0.76 31.39 19.54
N VAL A 447 0.85 31.24 18.21
CA VAL A 447 -0.19 30.60 17.40
C VAL A 447 -0.34 29.13 17.79
N LEU A 448 -1.58 28.68 17.97
CA LEU A 448 -1.91 27.27 18.12
C LEU A 448 -2.18 26.65 16.76
N TRP A 449 -1.91 25.35 16.65
CA TRP A 449 -2.39 24.58 15.52
C TRP A 449 -2.63 23.13 15.88
N SER A 450 -3.34 22.39 15.02
CA SER A 450 -3.59 20.97 15.26
C SER A 450 -3.48 20.12 14.01
N THR A 451 -3.23 18.83 14.20
CA THR A 451 -3.18 17.84 13.12
C THR A 451 -3.61 16.47 13.62
N ASN A 452 -4.18 15.67 12.71
CA ASN A 452 -4.51 14.26 12.92
C ASN A 452 -3.38 13.31 12.50
N SER A 453 -2.26 13.85 12.05
CA SER A 453 -1.10 13.12 11.53
C SER A 453 0.20 13.67 12.13
N GLY A 454 0.15 14.07 13.40
CA GLY A 454 1.23 14.81 14.04
C GLY A 454 2.30 13.93 14.69
N LEU A 455 3.54 14.38 14.58
CA LEU A 455 4.68 13.78 15.27
C LEU A 455 4.78 14.26 16.73
N SER A 456 4.45 13.39 17.68
CA SER A 456 4.64 13.65 19.11
C SER A 456 6.09 13.43 19.57
N GLN A 457 6.47 14.02 20.71
CA GLN A 457 7.80 13.84 21.33
C GLN A 457 7.86 12.63 22.28
N ASN A 458 7.02 11.62 22.02
CA ASN A 458 7.09 10.33 22.72
C ASN A 458 8.37 9.55 22.31
N TYR A 459 8.56 8.37 22.88
CA TYR A 459 9.75 7.56 22.61
C TYR A 459 9.94 7.25 21.11
N LEU A 460 8.88 6.81 20.42
CA LEU A 460 8.94 6.46 18.99
C LEU A 460 9.18 7.68 18.11
N GLY A 461 8.51 8.80 18.39
CA GLY A 461 8.67 10.05 17.65
C GLY A 461 10.09 10.61 17.80
N LYS A 462 10.68 10.55 19.00
CA LYS A 462 12.09 10.93 19.22
C LYS A 462 13.06 10.05 18.45
N GLN A 463 12.84 8.73 18.43
CA GLN A 463 13.66 7.83 17.63
C GLN A 463 13.55 8.13 16.13
N PHE A 464 12.32 8.34 15.64
CA PHE A 464 12.09 8.72 14.26
C PHE A 464 12.83 10.02 13.91
N SER A 465 12.67 11.07 14.72
CA SER A 465 13.37 12.34 14.49
C SER A 465 14.89 12.17 14.47
N GLN A 466 15.44 11.34 15.38
CA GLN A 466 16.87 11.08 15.41
C GLN A 466 17.35 10.31 14.17
N HIS A 467 16.63 9.27 13.74
CA HIS A 467 16.96 8.54 12.51
C HIS A 467 16.85 9.44 11.27
N TYR A 468 15.80 10.26 11.21
CA TYR A 468 15.61 11.22 10.13
C TYR A 468 16.75 12.24 10.07
N GLU A 469 17.11 12.84 11.21
CA GLU A 469 18.20 13.82 11.30
C GLU A 469 19.56 13.22 10.96
N ASN A 470 19.82 11.98 11.41
CA ASN A 470 21.04 11.26 11.03
C ASN A 470 21.10 10.94 9.53
N PHE A 471 19.95 10.72 8.89
CA PHE A 471 19.89 10.32 7.48
C PHE A 471 19.90 11.51 6.52
N PHE A 472 19.14 12.57 6.82
CA PHE A 472 18.97 13.73 5.96
C PHE A 472 19.79 14.96 6.39
N GLY A 473 20.38 14.95 7.59
CA GLY A 473 21.13 16.09 8.14
C GLY A 473 20.27 17.25 8.63
N CYS A 474 18.95 17.07 8.70
CA CYS A 474 18.00 18.07 9.18
C CYS A 474 16.86 17.42 9.98
N LYS A 475 16.18 18.20 10.81
CA LYS A 475 14.99 17.70 11.54
C LYS A 475 13.80 17.54 10.58
N PRO A 476 12.92 16.56 10.80
CA PRO A 476 11.70 16.44 10.01
C PRO A 476 10.73 17.58 10.31
N THR A 477 9.83 17.83 9.37
CA THR A 477 8.60 18.58 9.64
C THR A 477 7.68 17.79 10.59
N TYR A 478 6.59 18.40 11.04
CA TYR A 478 5.78 17.85 12.13
C TYR A 478 4.69 16.87 11.70
N SER A 479 4.57 16.56 10.40
CA SER A 479 3.51 15.68 9.91
C SER A 479 3.89 14.80 8.73
N GLN A 480 4.19 15.37 7.56
CA GLN A 480 4.24 14.62 6.30
C GLN A 480 5.27 13.49 6.29
N ALA A 481 6.50 13.75 6.76
CA ALA A 481 7.54 12.72 6.79
C ALA A 481 7.21 11.57 7.74
N SER A 482 6.69 11.85 8.94
CA SER A 482 6.38 10.81 9.92
C SER A 482 5.21 9.94 9.45
N ILE A 483 4.15 10.52 8.88
CA ILE A 483 3.02 9.72 8.39
C ILE A 483 3.39 8.91 7.14
N ALA A 484 4.27 9.41 6.27
CA ALA A 484 4.78 8.66 5.12
C ALA A 484 5.64 7.45 5.52
N TYR A 485 6.44 7.64 6.57
CA TYR A 485 7.17 6.56 7.22
C TYR A 485 6.21 5.47 7.73
N ASP A 486 5.12 5.87 8.37
CA ASP A 486 4.09 4.94 8.86
C ASP A 486 3.32 4.27 7.71
N GLN A 487 2.94 4.98 6.63
CA GLN A 487 2.31 4.39 5.43
C GLN A 487 3.14 3.23 4.87
N THR A 488 4.46 3.44 4.76
CA THR A 488 5.39 2.43 4.25
C THR A 488 5.48 1.23 5.20
N ASN A 489 5.49 1.45 6.52
CA ASN A 489 5.54 0.38 7.51
C ASN A 489 4.21 -0.42 7.59
N ILE A 490 3.05 0.23 7.41
CA ILE A 490 1.75 -0.45 7.29
C ILE A 490 1.78 -1.43 6.12
N LEU A 491 2.26 -0.99 4.95
CA LEU A 491 2.43 -1.83 3.78
C LEU A 491 3.43 -2.98 4.04
N ALA A 492 4.55 -2.69 4.69
CA ALA A 492 5.53 -3.71 5.06
C ALA A 492 4.96 -4.81 5.97
N VAL A 493 4.13 -4.44 6.96
CA VAL A 493 3.42 -5.42 7.81
C VAL A 493 2.46 -6.26 6.98
N ALA A 494 1.67 -5.62 6.11
CA ALA A 494 0.71 -6.33 5.25
C ALA A 494 1.40 -7.31 4.28
N TRP A 495 2.51 -6.90 3.66
CA TRP A 495 3.30 -7.74 2.78
C TRP A 495 3.97 -8.90 3.51
N LYS A 496 4.45 -8.72 4.75
CA LYS A 496 5.00 -9.80 5.57
C LYS A 496 3.98 -10.91 5.85
N GLN A 497 2.71 -10.55 6.00
CA GLN A 497 1.60 -11.48 6.26
C GLN A 497 1.00 -12.08 4.97
N SER A 498 1.36 -11.55 3.81
CA SER A 498 0.79 -11.97 2.53
C SER A 498 1.67 -13.01 1.85
N VAL A 499 1.03 -13.94 1.14
CA VAL A 499 1.72 -14.94 0.32
C VAL A 499 2.58 -14.29 -0.78
N SER A 500 2.09 -13.19 -1.36
CA SER A 500 2.73 -12.43 -2.42
C SER A 500 2.42 -10.94 -2.24
N PRO A 501 3.38 -10.03 -2.52
CA PRO A 501 3.10 -8.59 -2.59
C PRO A 501 1.99 -8.25 -3.59
N ARG A 502 1.83 -9.08 -4.62
CA ARG A 502 0.85 -8.91 -5.70
C ARG A 502 -0.46 -9.65 -5.48
N HIS A 503 -0.62 -10.35 -4.35
CA HIS A 503 -1.94 -10.82 -3.92
C HIS A 503 -2.70 -9.64 -3.29
N PHE A 504 -3.03 -8.63 -4.10
CA PHE A 504 -3.53 -7.32 -3.64
C PHE A 504 -4.74 -7.39 -2.71
N LYS A 505 -5.64 -8.33 -2.94
CA LYS A 505 -6.80 -8.56 -2.06
C LYS A 505 -6.38 -9.00 -0.65
N ALA A 506 -5.42 -9.91 -0.55
CA ALA A 506 -4.88 -10.36 0.74
C ALA A 506 -4.11 -9.23 1.44
N VAL A 507 -3.30 -8.47 0.69
CA VAL A 507 -2.58 -7.30 1.21
C VAL A 507 -3.56 -6.25 1.74
N SER A 508 -4.59 -5.89 0.96
CA SER A 508 -5.62 -4.93 1.36
C SER A 508 -6.40 -5.42 2.58
N ASN A 509 -6.70 -6.71 2.67
CA ASN A 509 -7.34 -7.27 3.86
C ASN A 509 -6.44 -7.21 5.10
N ALA A 510 -5.14 -7.45 4.96
CA ALA A 510 -4.18 -7.32 6.06
C ALA A 510 -4.04 -5.85 6.52
N ILE A 511 -4.01 -4.88 5.59
CA ILE A 511 -4.07 -3.45 5.93
C ILE A 511 -5.33 -3.15 6.74
N ARG A 512 -6.49 -3.62 6.26
CA ARG A 512 -7.79 -3.36 6.88
C ARG A 512 -7.91 -3.90 8.30
N THR A 513 -7.54 -5.16 8.50
CA THR A 513 -7.94 -5.94 9.69
C THR A 513 -6.93 -5.91 10.82
N LEU A 514 -5.68 -5.55 10.56
CA LEU A 514 -4.63 -5.47 11.57
C LEU A 514 -4.58 -4.07 12.19
N PRO A 515 -4.37 -3.93 13.51
CA PRO A 515 -3.90 -2.69 14.09
C PRO A 515 -2.41 -2.49 13.73
N HIS A 516 -2.06 -1.29 13.25
CA HIS A 516 -0.68 -0.94 12.89
C HIS A 516 -0.15 0.15 13.82
N HIS A 517 0.91 -0.13 14.56
CA HIS A 517 1.52 0.84 15.46
C HIS A 517 2.64 1.59 14.74
N GLY A 518 2.46 2.89 14.58
CA GLY A 518 3.41 3.79 13.94
C GLY A 518 3.99 4.83 14.91
N VAL A 519 4.76 5.75 14.36
CA VAL A 519 5.38 6.85 15.11
C VAL A 519 4.38 7.96 15.43
N ASN A 520 3.30 8.09 14.65
CA ASN A 520 2.24 9.07 14.90
C ASN A 520 1.14 8.53 15.82
N GLY A 521 1.03 7.21 16.02
CA GLY A 521 -0.04 6.59 16.81
C GLY A 521 -0.42 5.21 16.27
N THR A 522 -1.65 4.76 16.51
CA THR A 522 -2.12 3.48 15.99
C THR A 522 -3.13 3.69 14.86
N TYR A 523 -2.98 2.90 13.80
CA TYR A 523 -3.87 2.89 12.64
C TYR A 523 -4.73 1.63 12.65
N TYR A 524 -6.03 1.79 12.43
CA TYR A 524 -6.97 0.69 12.26
C TYR A 524 -8.05 1.08 11.24
N PHE A 525 -8.28 0.23 10.25
CA PHE A 525 -9.09 0.57 9.08
C PHE A 525 -10.28 -0.36 8.87
N ASN A 526 -10.59 -1.23 9.83
CA ASN A 526 -11.75 -2.12 9.77
C ASN A 526 -13.04 -1.35 10.10
N THR A 527 -13.36 -0.39 9.24
CA THR A 527 -14.55 0.46 9.28
C THR A 527 -15.14 0.50 7.88
N ASP A 528 -16.42 0.88 7.76
CA ASP A 528 -17.08 0.98 6.45
C ASP A 528 -16.42 2.03 5.53
N SER A 529 -15.70 3.00 6.09
CA SER A 529 -15.06 4.10 5.35
C SER A 529 -13.58 3.89 5.08
N GLN A 530 -12.91 2.96 5.78
CA GLN A 530 -11.46 2.74 5.70
C GLN A 530 -10.63 4.02 5.95
N ILE A 531 -11.16 4.89 6.81
CA ILE A 531 -10.53 6.15 7.25
C ILE A 531 -9.89 5.92 8.61
N GLY A 532 -8.68 6.46 8.80
CA GLY A 532 -7.95 6.44 10.06
C GLY A 532 -8.78 7.05 11.19
N LEU A 533 -8.82 6.35 12.32
CA LEU A 533 -9.52 6.80 13.51
C LEU A 533 -8.69 7.83 14.28
N THR A 534 -9.37 8.73 15.02
CA THR A 534 -8.70 9.75 15.83
C THR A 534 -9.13 9.73 17.31
N TYR A 535 -8.17 9.97 18.19
CA TYR A 535 -8.38 10.26 19.60
C TYR A 535 -8.41 11.78 19.80
N PRO A 536 -9.37 12.33 20.57
CA PRO A 536 -10.20 11.64 21.57
C PRO A 536 -11.56 11.10 21.07
N GLU A 537 -11.88 11.17 19.78
CA GLU A 537 -13.19 10.74 19.25
C GLU A 537 -13.51 9.27 19.58
N THR A 538 -12.54 8.37 19.37
CA THR A 538 -12.69 6.94 19.73
C THR A 538 -12.56 6.65 21.22
N LYS A 539 -11.89 7.53 21.98
CA LYS A 539 -11.40 7.29 23.36
C LYS A 539 -10.45 6.08 23.50
N ASP A 540 -9.97 5.51 22.40
CA ASP A 540 -9.13 4.31 22.39
C ASP A 540 -7.89 4.51 21.52
N LEU A 541 -6.75 4.76 22.16
CA LEU A 541 -5.45 4.97 21.50
C LEU A 541 -4.84 3.68 20.92
N SER A 542 -5.36 2.50 21.27
CA SER A 542 -4.88 1.24 20.71
C SER A 542 -5.30 1.02 19.27
N ILE A 543 -6.17 1.89 18.72
CA ILE A 543 -6.69 1.81 17.35
C ILE A 543 -6.77 3.18 16.65
N SER A 544 -6.26 4.25 17.27
CA SER A 544 -6.44 5.61 16.75
C SER A 544 -5.19 6.49 16.84
N LEU A 545 -5.18 7.50 15.98
CA LEU A 545 -4.18 8.56 15.95
C LEU A 545 -4.55 9.65 16.96
N PRO A 546 -3.62 10.16 17.77
CA PRO A 546 -3.90 11.33 18.59
C PRO A 546 -4.05 12.58 17.71
N GLN A 547 -5.18 13.28 17.85
CA GLN A 547 -5.28 14.66 17.38
C GLN A 547 -4.44 15.55 18.30
N LEU A 548 -3.27 15.94 17.81
CA LEU A 548 -2.33 16.75 18.58
C LEU A 548 -2.63 18.23 18.39
N ILE A 549 -2.61 18.98 19.50
CA ILE A 549 -2.65 20.44 19.50
C ILE A 549 -1.25 20.91 19.88
N TYR A 550 -0.70 21.75 19.02
CA TYR A 550 0.59 22.38 19.16
C TYR A 550 0.42 23.86 19.46
N GLN A 551 1.43 24.45 20.08
CA GLN A 551 1.65 25.88 20.11
C GLN A 551 3.06 26.20 19.62
N ILE A 552 3.19 27.23 18.79
CA ILE A 552 4.50 27.75 18.40
C ILE A 552 5.09 28.47 19.61
N GLN A 553 6.17 27.92 20.16
CA GLN A 553 6.87 28.41 21.35
C GLN A 553 8.36 28.43 21.08
N GLN A 554 8.99 29.59 21.22
CA GLN A 554 10.41 29.82 20.98
C GLN A 554 10.85 29.34 19.59
N GLY A 555 10.02 29.59 18.58
CA GLY A 555 10.28 29.15 17.20
C GLY A 555 10.35 27.63 17.07
N ARG A 556 9.45 26.88 17.73
CA ARG A 556 9.17 25.46 17.46
C ARG A 556 7.71 25.12 17.78
N SER A 557 7.15 24.09 17.17
CA SER A 557 5.85 23.56 17.56
C SER A 557 6.02 22.64 18.78
N ALA A 558 5.51 23.08 19.92
CA ALA A 558 5.44 22.29 21.15
C ALA A 558 4.04 21.66 21.28
N VAL A 559 3.97 20.37 21.60
CA VAL A 559 2.70 19.67 21.83
C VAL A 559 2.16 20.10 23.19
N ILE A 560 0.97 20.71 23.21
CA ILE A 560 0.30 21.16 24.44
C ILE A 560 -0.92 20.31 24.81
N ALA A 561 -1.47 19.54 23.86
CA ALA A 561 -2.56 18.61 24.12
C ALA A 561 -2.57 17.45 23.10
N PRO A 562 -3.15 16.28 23.46
CA PRO A 562 -3.66 15.94 24.79
C PRO A 562 -2.53 15.73 25.81
N ASP A 563 -2.83 15.84 27.11
CA ASP A 563 -1.83 15.79 28.20
C ASP A 563 -0.89 14.57 28.12
N LEU A 564 -1.40 13.43 27.66
CA LEU A 564 -0.62 12.20 27.49
C LEU A 564 0.57 12.37 26.52
N PHE A 565 0.45 13.28 25.55
CA PHE A 565 1.46 13.55 24.52
C PHE A 565 2.12 14.93 24.67
N ALA A 566 1.67 15.73 25.64
CA ALA A 566 2.13 17.10 25.81
C ALA A 566 3.61 17.12 26.25
N ASP A 567 4.41 17.93 25.55
CA ASP A 567 5.82 18.20 25.88
C ASP A 567 6.01 19.63 26.41
N SER A 568 4.95 20.43 26.40
CA SER A 568 4.89 21.77 26.95
C SER A 568 3.48 22.09 27.45
N GLN A 569 3.33 23.23 28.11
CA GLN A 569 2.06 23.78 28.55
C GLN A 569 1.66 24.94 27.65
N PHE A 570 0.36 25.23 27.56
CA PHE A 570 -0.12 26.44 26.88
C PHE A 570 0.45 27.69 27.55
N VAL A 571 1.00 28.60 26.75
CA VAL A 571 1.47 29.93 27.17
C VAL A 571 0.62 30.99 26.50
N LEU A 572 0.25 32.05 27.21
CA LEU A 572 -0.52 33.12 26.58
C LEU A 572 0.29 33.73 25.42
N PRO A 573 -0.33 33.95 24.24
CA PRO A 573 0.36 34.54 23.11
C PRO A 573 0.94 35.92 23.44
N PRO A 574 2.07 36.33 22.83
CA PRO A 574 2.76 37.56 23.18
C PRO A 574 1.89 38.81 23.02
N TRP A 575 0.93 38.81 22.09
CA TRP A 575 0.01 39.94 21.88
C TRP A 575 -1.00 40.17 23.02
N PHE A 576 -1.18 39.22 23.94
CA PHE A 576 -2.03 39.43 25.13
C PHE A 576 -1.40 40.37 26.16
N LEU A 577 -0.06 40.51 26.14
CA LEU A 577 0.68 41.31 27.13
C LEU A 577 0.71 42.81 26.80
N PHE A 578 0.23 43.23 25.61
CA PHE A 578 0.29 44.62 25.15
C PHE A 578 -0.92 45.48 25.56
N LYS A 579 -1.85 44.94 26.36
CA LYS A 579 -2.95 45.69 26.98
C LYS A 579 -3.15 45.23 28.43
N ALA A 580 -2.25 45.66 29.31
CA ALA A 580 -2.54 45.87 30.72
C ALA A 580 -2.82 47.35 30.96
#